data_AF-A0A382EHU6-F1
#
_entry.id   AF-A0A382EHU6-F1
#
_cell.length_a   1.000
_cell.length_b   1.000
_cell.length_c   1.000
_cell.angle_alpha   90.00
_cell.angle_beta   90.00
_cell.angle_gamma   90.00
#
_symmetry.space_group_name_H-M   'P 1'
#
loop_
_entity.id
_entity.type
_entity.pdbx_description
1 polymer ?
#
loop_
_entity_poly.entity_id
_entity_poly.type
_entity_poly.pdbx_seq_one_letter_code
_entity_poly.pdbx_strand_id
1 'polypeptide(L)'
;MNLWMDVMRDLESVMDDHERILDGWAEGGVDGVVFGPLVFGTNRLLQGAKAIESGQVVADAYDPNPAVYKRMGVEAPAAPEHKLPEKRALLEKTMVAAKDRGMEVYIMYADSGAGPGGDGYYMND
;
A
#
# COMPACT_ATOMS: atom_id res chain seq x y z
N MET A 1 -11.70 14.71 -17.06
CA MET A 1 -11.75 14.68 -15.59
C MET A 1 -11.29 13.29 -15.23
N ASN A 2 -10.22 13.19 -14.45
CA ASN A 2 -9.63 11.90 -14.09
C ASN A 2 -10.23 11.48 -12.74
N LEU A 3 -10.70 10.24 -12.63
CA LEU A 3 -11.37 9.69 -11.46
C LEU A 3 -10.48 8.62 -10.87
N TRP A 4 -10.01 8.84 -9.65
CA TRP A 4 -9.09 7.92 -8.99
C TRP A 4 -9.72 7.29 -7.75
N MET A 5 -9.35 6.04 -7.50
CA MET A 5 -9.77 5.30 -6.30
C MET A 5 -8.61 5.19 -5.32
N ASP A 6 -8.86 5.53 -4.05
CA ASP A 6 -7.92 5.37 -2.95
C ASP A 6 -8.26 4.11 -2.15
N VAL A 7 -7.34 3.14 -2.14
CA VAL A 7 -7.50 1.85 -1.45
C VAL A 7 -7.25 1.96 0.05
N MET A 8 -6.49 2.97 0.51
CA MET A 8 -6.16 3.18 1.92
C MET A 8 -5.69 1.89 2.66
N ARG A 9 -6.18 1.68 3.89
CA ARG A 9 -5.78 0.64 4.86
C ARG A 9 -6.49 -0.71 4.68
N ASP A 10 -7.05 -0.96 3.50
CA ASP A 10 -7.75 -2.21 3.19
C ASP A 10 -7.31 -2.76 1.82
N LEU A 11 -5.98 -2.90 1.66
CA LEU A 11 -5.36 -3.45 0.46
C LEU A 11 -5.94 -4.83 0.12
N GLU A 12 -6.07 -5.71 1.12
CA GLU A 12 -6.54 -7.07 0.93
C GLU A 12 -7.95 -7.17 0.35
N SER A 13 -8.89 -6.32 0.77
CA SER A 13 -10.26 -6.38 0.25
C SER A 13 -10.32 -6.05 -1.25
N VAL A 14 -9.41 -5.21 -1.76
CA VAL A 14 -9.28 -4.96 -3.20
C VAL A 14 -8.50 -6.09 -3.88
N MET A 15 -7.40 -6.54 -3.28
CA MET A 15 -6.54 -7.59 -3.83
C MET A 15 -7.28 -8.92 -4.06
N ASP A 16 -8.10 -9.34 -3.09
CA ASP A 16 -8.77 -10.65 -3.11
C ASP A 16 -9.83 -10.77 -4.21
N ASP A 17 -10.36 -9.65 -4.70
CA ASP A 17 -11.43 -9.59 -5.72
C ASP A 17 -11.13 -8.52 -6.79
N HIS A 18 -9.84 -8.33 -7.10
CA HIS A 18 -9.38 -7.21 -7.93
C HIS A 18 -9.96 -7.23 -9.34
N GLU A 19 -10.16 -8.40 -9.95
CA GLU A 19 -10.70 -8.47 -11.32
C GLU A 19 -12.08 -7.78 -11.40
N ARG A 20 -13.01 -8.21 -10.54
CA ARG A 20 -14.38 -7.66 -10.52
C ARG A 20 -14.40 -6.20 -10.10
N ILE A 21 -13.59 -5.83 -9.10
CA ILE A 21 -13.54 -4.46 -8.58
C ILE A 21 -12.98 -3.51 -9.63
N LEU A 22 -11.84 -3.86 -10.24
CA LEU A 22 -11.20 -3.03 -11.25
C LEU A 22 -12.04 -2.91 -12.53
N ASP A 23 -12.74 -3.99 -12.94
CA ASP A 23 -13.70 -3.92 -14.04
C ASP A 23 -14.82 -2.93 -13.75
N GLY A 24 -15.46 -3.04 -12.57
CA GLY A 24 -16.53 -2.12 -12.18
C GLY A 24 -16.06 -0.67 -12.06
N TRP A 25 -14.83 -0.44 -11.58
CA TRP A 25 -14.23 0.89 -11.55
C TRP A 25 -13.97 1.44 -12.96
N ALA A 26 -13.40 0.63 -13.86
CA ALA A 26 -13.16 1.02 -15.25
C ALA A 26 -14.47 1.37 -15.97
N GLU A 27 -15.51 0.56 -15.81
CA GLU A 27 -16.86 0.82 -16.35
C GLU A 27 -17.46 2.12 -15.79
N GLY A 28 -17.13 2.45 -14.54
CA GLY A 28 -17.49 3.70 -13.87
C GLY A 28 -16.67 4.92 -14.31
N GLY A 29 -15.67 4.75 -15.17
CA GLY A 29 -14.80 5.83 -15.67
C GLY A 29 -13.60 6.15 -14.78
N VAL A 30 -13.22 5.24 -13.87
CA VAL A 30 -11.97 5.36 -13.09
C VAL A 30 -10.78 5.12 -14.01
N ASP A 31 -9.81 6.03 -13.95
CA ASP A 31 -8.58 5.98 -14.73
C ASP A 31 -7.31 5.97 -13.87
N GLY A 32 -7.44 5.85 -12.54
CA GLY A 32 -6.30 5.70 -11.63
C GLY A 32 -6.64 5.02 -10.32
N VAL A 33 -5.64 4.35 -9.74
CA VAL A 33 -5.72 3.70 -8.43
C VAL A 33 -4.52 4.10 -7.58
N VAL A 34 -4.80 4.52 -6.35
CA VAL A 34 -3.81 4.84 -5.33
C VAL A 34 -3.80 3.71 -4.31
N PHE A 35 -2.66 3.01 -4.21
CA PHE A 35 -2.43 1.96 -3.23
C PHE A 35 -1.63 2.54 -2.05
N GLY A 36 -2.15 2.38 -0.84
CA GLY A 36 -1.32 2.55 0.35
C GLY A 36 -2.11 3.02 1.58
N PRO A 37 -1.56 2.88 2.80
CA PRO A 37 -0.17 2.51 3.08
C PRO A 37 0.16 1.08 2.62
N LEU A 38 1.39 0.84 2.14
CA LEU A 38 1.84 -0.47 1.67
C LEU A 38 2.13 -1.42 2.84
N VAL A 39 1.12 -1.68 3.65
CA VAL A 39 1.17 -2.49 4.86
C VAL A 39 -0.02 -3.43 4.84
N PHE A 40 0.24 -4.73 4.99
CA PHE A 40 -0.80 -5.75 5.08
C PHE A 40 -1.35 -5.84 6.50
N GLY A 41 -2.56 -6.36 6.61
CA GLY A 41 -3.17 -6.69 7.89
C GLY A 41 -3.49 -5.48 8.77
N THR A 42 -3.48 -4.26 8.23
CA THR A 42 -3.83 -3.06 9.00
C THR A 42 -5.29 -3.10 9.46
N ASN A 43 -5.59 -2.37 10.54
CA ASN A 43 -6.96 -2.23 11.00
C ASN A 43 -7.82 -1.58 9.93
N ARG A 44 -9.01 -2.15 9.69
CA ARG A 44 -9.97 -1.59 8.75
C ARG A 44 -10.68 -0.39 9.37
N LEU A 45 -10.99 0.60 8.55
CA LEU A 45 -11.75 1.76 8.96
C LEU A 45 -13.21 1.60 8.55
N LEU A 46 -14.11 1.57 9.54
CA LEU A 46 -15.54 1.67 9.30
C LEU A 46 -16.01 3.12 9.23
N GLN A 47 -17.24 3.29 8.77
CA GLN A 47 -17.97 4.55 8.83
C GLN A 47 -17.88 5.20 10.22
N GLY A 48 -17.59 6.49 10.23
CA GLY A 48 -17.33 7.24 11.47
C GLY A 48 -15.92 7.05 12.03
N ALA A 49 -14.95 6.68 11.18
CA ALA A 49 -13.53 6.52 11.52
C ALA A 49 -13.27 5.54 12.67
N LYS A 50 -14.11 4.51 12.80
CA LYS A 50 -13.92 3.45 13.81
C LYS A 50 -12.98 2.38 13.27
N ALA A 51 -11.87 2.17 13.96
CA ALA A 51 -10.96 1.08 13.64
C ALA A 51 -11.54 -0.26 14.12
N ILE A 52 -11.49 -1.27 13.26
CA ILE A 52 -11.71 -2.67 13.61
C ILE A 52 -10.42 -3.43 13.37
N GLU A 53 -10.01 -4.20 14.38
CA GLU A 53 -8.85 -5.08 14.27
C GLU A 53 -9.04 -6.11 13.16
N SER A 54 -8.01 -6.24 12.32
CA SER A 54 -8.00 -7.25 11.26
C SER A 54 -7.80 -8.66 11.81
N GLY A 55 -7.15 -8.79 12.97
CA GLY A 55 -6.65 -10.07 13.50
C GLY A 55 -5.57 -10.71 12.61
N GLN A 56 -5.06 -9.99 11.61
CA GLN A 56 -4.06 -10.47 10.66
C GLN A 56 -2.65 -10.09 11.14
N VAL A 57 -1.66 -10.81 10.62
CA VAL A 57 -0.25 -10.41 10.76
C VAL A 57 -0.04 -9.08 10.03
N VAL A 58 0.42 -8.07 10.76
CA VAL A 58 0.79 -6.75 10.19
C VAL A 58 2.21 -6.83 9.66
N ALA A 59 2.41 -6.45 8.40
CA ALA A 59 3.73 -6.41 7.79
C ALA A 59 3.78 -5.49 6.57
N ASP A 60 4.91 -4.80 6.37
CA ASP A 60 5.12 -4.00 5.17
C ASP A 60 5.17 -4.89 3.92
N ALA A 61 4.53 -4.40 2.85
CA ALA A 61 4.41 -5.11 1.58
C ALA A 61 5.71 -5.13 0.75
N TYR A 62 6.80 -4.59 1.28
CA TYR A 62 8.08 -4.47 0.59
C TYR A 62 9.24 -4.52 1.58
N ASP A 63 10.46 -4.62 1.06
CA ASP A 63 11.67 -4.57 1.86
C ASP A 63 12.36 -3.21 1.68
N PRO A 64 12.78 -2.54 2.76
CA PRO A 64 13.59 -1.33 2.63
C PRO A 64 14.90 -1.69 1.92
N ASN A 65 15.35 -0.84 0.99
CA ASN A 65 16.63 -1.01 0.32
C ASN A 65 17.72 -0.22 1.07
N PRO A 66 18.59 -0.86 1.88
CA PRO A 66 19.52 -0.15 2.76
C PRO A 66 20.53 0.73 2.01
N ALA A 67 20.82 0.41 0.74
CA ALA A 67 21.72 1.22 -0.08
C ALA A 67 21.12 2.60 -0.41
N VAL A 68 19.79 2.71 -0.52
CA VAL A 68 19.10 4.00 -0.75
C VAL A 68 19.20 4.87 0.50
N TYR A 69 18.87 4.32 1.67
CA TYR A 69 18.97 5.04 2.96
C TYR A 69 20.41 5.47 3.25
N LYS A 70 21.40 4.59 3.02
CA LYS A 70 22.82 4.92 3.15
C LYS A 70 23.23 6.10 2.25
N ARG A 71 22.76 6.14 1.00
CA ARG A 71 23.03 7.27 0.09
C ARG A 71 22.43 8.59 0.59
N MET A 72 21.31 8.51 1.32
CA MET A 72 20.65 9.64 1.94
C MET A 72 21.22 10.01 3.32
N GLY A 73 22.19 9.24 3.84
CA GLY A 73 22.81 9.49 5.15
C GLY A 73 21.89 9.18 6.33
N VAL A 74 20.87 8.33 6.14
CA VAL A 74 19.92 7.94 7.19
C VAL A 74 19.99 6.43 7.46
N GLU A 75 19.58 6.03 8.66
CA GLU A 75 19.42 4.62 9.01
C GLU A 75 18.23 4.01 8.25
N ALA A 76 18.43 2.81 7.70
CA ALA A 76 17.37 2.08 7.06
C ALA A 76 16.43 1.47 8.12
N PRO A 77 15.10 1.44 7.89
CA PRO A 77 14.20 0.62 8.68
C PRO A 77 14.67 -0.84 8.70
N ALA A 78 14.34 -1.55 9.76
CA ALA A 78 14.49 -3.00 9.79
C ALA A 78 13.64 -3.64 8.68
N ALA A 79 14.13 -4.73 8.11
CA ALA A 79 13.31 -5.51 7.19
C ALA A 79 12.09 -6.10 7.94
N PRO A 80 10.92 -6.22 7.28
CA PRO A 80 9.75 -6.82 7.91
C PRO A 80 10.05 -8.25 8.39
N GLU A 81 9.63 -8.57 9.61
CA GLU A 81 9.74 -9.91 10.19
C GLU A 81 8.97 -10.93 9.35
N HIS A 82 7.75 -10.58 8.95
CA HIS A 82 6.90 -11.42 8.12
C HIS A 82 6.91 -10.95 6.66
N LYS A 83 7.46 -11.76 5.76
CA LYS A 83 7.60 -11.40 4.34
C LYS A 83 6.33 -11.58 3.50
N LEU A 84 5.43 -12.46 3.93
CA LEU A 84 4.12 -12.73 3.30
C LEU A 84 4.20 -12.80 1.75
N PRO A 85 5.03 -13.69 1.16
CA PRO A 85 5.36 -13.66 -0.27
C PRO A 85 4.15 -13.82 -1.19
N GLU A 86 3.15 -14.62 -0.79
CA GLU A 86 1.91 -14.80 -1.54
C GLU A 86 1.08 -13.52 -1.60
N LYS A 87 0.99 -12.76 -0.48
CA LYS A 87 0.31 -11.45 -0.46
C LYS A 87 1.06 -10.42 -1.30
N ARG A 88 2.40 -10.41 -1.27
CA ARG A 88 3.21 -9.53 -2.13
C ARG A 88 2.99 -9.82 -3.61
N ALA A 89 2.98 -11.10 -3.99
CA ALA A 89 2.68 -11.51 -5.37
C ALA A 89 1.27 -11.14 -5.79
N LEU A 90 0.28 -11.25 -4.89
CA LEU A 90 -1.09 -10.83 -5.16
C LEU A 90 -1.19 -9.31 -5.33
N LEU A 91 -0.51 -8.51 -4.49
CA LEU A 91 -0.47 -7.06 -4.62
C LEU A 91 0.12 -6.64 -5.98
N GLU A 92 1.23 -7.25 -6.39
CA GLU A 92 1.84 -7.03 -7.70
C GLU A 92 0.85 -7.39 -8.83
N LYS A 93 0.22 -8.56 -8.75
CA LYS A 93 -0.80 -8.98 -9.72
C LYS A 93 -1.93 -7.96 -9.82
N THR A 94 -2.44 -7.47 -8.69
CA THR A 94 -3.51 -6.45 -8.66
C THR A 94 -3.07 -5.13 -9.29
N MET A 95 -1.84 -4.67 -9.01
CA MET A 95 -1.30 -3.45 -9.64
C MET A 95 -1.11 -3.60 -11.15
N VAL A 96 -0.65 -4.77 -11.61
CA VAL A 96 -0.54 -5.09 -13.04
C VAL A 96 -1.93 -5.12 -13.68
N ALA A 97 -2.90 -5.77 -13.04
CA ALA A 97 -4.27 -5.84 -13.52
C ALA A 97 -4.94 -4.46 -13.67
N ALA A 98 -4.60 -3.49 -12.80
CA ALA A 98 -5.05 -2.10 -12.94
C ALA A 98 -4.39 -1.42 -14.15
N LYS A 99 -3.07 -1.60 -14.35
CA LYS A 99 -2.36 -1.07 -15.52
C LYS A 99 -2.86 -1.66 -16.84
N ASP A 100 -3.17 -2.95 -16.87
CA ASP A 100 -3.70 -3.62 -18.07
C ASP A 100 -5.06 -3.08 -18.48
N ARG A 101 -5.80 -2.47 -17.54
CA ARG A 101 -7.06 -1.72 -17.79
C ARG A 101 -6.84 -0.27 -18.17
N GLY A 102 -5.59 0.17 -18.33
CA GLY A 102 -5.23 1.53 -18.67
C GLY A 102 -5.26 2.51 -17.48
N MET A 103 -5.37 2.01 -16.25
CA MET A 103 -5.36 2.86 -15.06
C MET A 103 -3.92 3.29 -14.70
N GLU A 104 -3.77 4.54 -14.27
CA GLU A 104 -2.56 4.99 -13.59
C GLU A 104 -2.46 4.34 -12.21
N VAL A 105 -1.26 3.94 -11.80
CA VAL A 105 -1.03 3.30 -10.50
C VAL A 105 -0.07 4.14 -9.69
N TYR A 106 -0.55 4.59 -8.54
CA TYR A 106 0.20 5.40 -7.59
C TYR A 106 0.31 4.68 -6.26
N ILE A 107 1.37 5.02 -5.51
CA ILE A 107 1.56 4.58 -4.13
C ILE A 107 1.56 5.83 -3.25
N MET A 108 0.79 5.81 -2.17
CA MET A 108 0.68 6.91 -1.21
C MET A 108 0.99 6.41 0.20
N TYR A 109 1.31 7.35 1.11
CA TYR A 109 1.73 7.12 2.50
C TYR A 109 3.19 6.62 2.62
N ALA A 110 4.12 7.59 2.63
CA ALA A 110 5.57 7.37 2.71
C ALA A 110 6.06 7.06 4.14
N ASP A 111 5.21 7.25 5.15
CA ASP A 111 5.43 6.91 6.56
C ASP A 111 5.70 5.42 6.76
N SER A 112 5.09 4.55 5.95
CA SER A 112 5.37 3.11 5.96
C SER A 112 6.76 2.74 5.45
N GLY A 113 7.55 3.71 4.97
CA GLY A 113 8.96 3.57 4.55
C GLY A 113 9.90 4.52 5.23
N ALA A 114 9.45 5.19 6.29
CA ALA A 114 10.31 6.06 7.07
C ALA A 114 11.21 5.20 7.97
N GLY A 115 12.54 5.39 7.86
CA GLY A 115 13.46 5.02 8.93
C GLY A 115 13.30 5.96 10.13
N PRO A 116 14.06 5.79 11.22
CA PRO A 116 13.98 6.65 12.42
C PRO A 116 14.27 8.14 12.18
N GLY A 117 14.38 8.61 10.93
CA GLY A 117 14.78 9.96 10.57
C GLY A 117 16.28 10.19 10.80
N GLY A 118 16.85 11.18 10.13
CA GLY A 118 18.07 11.83 10.62
C GLY A 118 17.71 12.80 11.76
N ASP A 119 18.59 13.73 12.12
CA ASP A 119 18.33 14.77 13.16
C ASP A 119 17.18 15.77 12.82
N GLY A 120 16.38 15.48 11.79
CA GLY A 120 15.22 16.26 11.34
C GLY A 120 13.88 15.68 11.84
N TYR A 121 12.78 16.04 11.17
CA TYR A 121 11.43 15.62 11.56
C TYR A 121 11.22 14.11 11.41
N TYR A 122 10.66 13.49 12.46
CA TYR A 122 10.09 12.15 12.36
C TYR A 122 8.96 12.18 11.32
N MET A 123 9.04 11.35 10.29
CA MET A 123 7.96 11.21 9.30
C MET A 123 6.83 10.29 9.79
N ASN A 124 6.80 9.97 11.09
CA ASN A 124 5.89 9.00 11.70
C ASN A 124 5.42 9.51 13.08
N ASP A 125 4.71 10.64 13.07
CA ASP A 125 3.87 11.10 14.20
C ASP A 125 2.39 11.00 13.79
#